data_AF-A0A3A6HSS4-F1
#
_entry.id   AF-A0A3A6HSS4-F1
#
_cell.length_a   1.000
_cell.length_b   1.000
_cell.length_c   1.000
_cell.angle_alpha   90.00
_cell.angle_beta   90.00
_cell.angle_gamma   90.00
#
_symmetry.space_group_name_H-M   'P 1'
#
loop_
_entity.id
_entity.type
_entity.pdbx_description
1 polymer ?
#
loop_
_entity_poly.entity_id
_entity_poly.type
_entity_poly.pdbx_seq_one_letter_code
_entity_poly.pdbx_strand_id
1 'polypeptide(L)'
;MKECNKNYSTYAECDEAPCESTPPVLKPCPFCGSEAISESDIPAEGLYAICCESAECLVKPYVVGKSMQEAVKRWNTRKSME
;
A
#
# COMPACT_ATOMS: atom_id res chain seq x y z
N MET A 1 4.22 11.02 -15.85
CA MET A 1 4.26 9.92 -14.86
C MET A 1 3.37 10.38 -13.73
N LYS A 2 2.30 9.65 -13.42
CA LYS A 2 1.36 10.07 -12.36
C LYS A 2 1.97 9.70 -11.01
N GLU A 3 2.12 10.71 -10.17
CA GLU A 3 2.64 10.62 -8.80
C GLU A 3 1.58 10.00 -7.89
N CYS A 4 2.03 9.24 -6.91
CA CYS A 4 1.24 8.42 -6.03
C CYS A 4 0.97 9.19 -4.73
N ASN A 5 -0.10 9.97 -4.72
CA ASN A 5 -0.37 11.00 -3.74
C ASN A 5 -0.63 10.43 -2.33
N LYS A 6 0.03 11.04 -1.34
CA LYS A 6 -0.02 10.65 0.08
C LYS A 6 -1.40 10.93 0.69
N ASN A 7 -2.29 9.95 0.72
CA ASN A 7 -3.50 10.03 1.52
C ASN A 7 -3.83 8.70 2.20
N TYR A 8 -3.11 8.39 3.27
CA TYR A 8 -3.78 7.80 4.44
C TYR A 8 -3.15 8.34 5.72
N SER A 9 -3.99 9.00 6.52
CA SER A 9 -3.69 9.46 7.86
C SER A 9 -3.44 8.25 8.76
N THR A 10 -2.40 8.33 9.58
CA THR A 10 -2.26 7.52 10.78
C THR A 10 -3.51 7.68 11.66
N TYR A 11 -3.79 6.69 12.51
CA TYR A 11 -4.86 6.62 13.53
C TYR A 11 -6.18 5.93 13.14
N ALA A 12 -6.32 4.71 13.65
CA ALA A 12 -7.58 4.20 14.15
C ALA A 12 -7.27 3.47 15.47
N GLU A 13 -7.29 4.21 16.59
CA GLU A 13 -7.45 3.61 17.91
C GLU A 13 -8.85 2.97 17.93
N CYS A 14 -8.92 1.65 18.07
CA CYS A 14 -10.17 0.90 18.10
C CYS A 14 -10.26 0.23 19.48
N ASP A 15 -10.92 0.90 20.42
CA ASP A 15 -11.45 0.27 21.63
C ASP A 15 -12.71 -0.54 21.23
N GLU A 16 -12.74 -1.79 21.69
CA GLU A 16 -13.82 -2.80 21.59
C GLU A 16 -13.75 -3.78 20.38
N ALA A 17 -13.41 -5.03 20.71
CA ALA A 17 -13.32 -6.17 19.81
C ALA A 17 -14.65 -6.96 19.71
N PRO A 18 -14.89 -7.76 18.65
CA PRO A 18 -13.96 -8.09 17.57
C PRO A 18 -14.52 -7.68 16.20
N CYS A 19 -14.11 -6.52 15.69
CA CYS A 19 -14.20 -6.27 14.27
C CYS A 19 -12.92 -6.80 13.61
N GLU A 20 -13.01 -7.84 12.78
CA GLU A 20 -11.96 -8.23 11.83
C GLU A 20 -11.82 -7.15 10.72
N SER A 21 -11.57 -5.91 11.13
CA SER A 21 -11.57 -4.73 10.27
C SER A 21 -10.31 -3.89 10.48
N THR A 22 -9.24 -4.44 11.05
CA THR A 22 -7.94 -3.74 11.04
C THR A 22 -7.49 -3.66 9.57
N PRO A 23 -7.32 -2.46 9.00
CA PRO A 23 -6.80 -2.33 7.64
C PRO A 23 -5.44 -3.02 7.58
N PRO A 24 -5.17 -3.85 6.55
CA PRO A 24 -3.95 -4.63 6.51
C PRO A 24 -2.72 -3.70 6.49
N VAL A 25 -1.79 -3.93 7.41
CA VAL A 25 -0.61 -3.08 7.62
C VAL A 25 0.31 -3.16 6.40
N LEU A 26 0.65 -2.02 5.85
CA LEU A 26 1.58 -1.88 4.73
C LEU A 26 3.02 -2.15 5.16
N LYS A 27 3.68 -3.11 4.51
CA LYS A 27 5.13 -3.30 4.69
C LYS A 27 5.90 -2.21 3.94
N PRO A 28 7.12 -1.85 4.39
CA PRO A 28 7.99 -0.96 3.65
C PRO A 28 8.32 -1.52 2.25
N CYS A 29 8.81 -0.62 1.40
CA CYS A 29 9.29 -0.96 0.07
C CYS A 29 10.30 -2.11 0.12
N PRO A 30 10.10 -3.20 -0.65
CA PRO A 30 11.01 -4.34 -0.63
C PRO A 30 12.39 -4.06 -1.19
N PHE A 31 12.58 -2.94 -1.90
CA PHE A 31 13.82 -2.62 -2.60
C PHE A 31 14.68 -1.59 -1.86
N CYS A 32 14.05 -0.55 -1.30
CA CYS A 32 14.79 0.53 -0.61
C CYS A 32 14.44 0.67 0.88
N GLY A 33 13.47 -0.09 1.40
CA GLY A 33 13.05 -0.01 2.80
C GLY A 33 12.25 1.24 3.18
N SER A 34 12.08 2.21 2.28
CA SER A 34 11.26 3.40 2.53
C SER A 34 9.78 3.05 2.72
N GLU A 35 9.02 3.96 3.31
CA GLU A 35 7.59 3.81 3.51
C GLU A 35 6.85 3.60 2.18
N ALA A 36 5.85 2.72 2.21
CA ALA A 36 4.95 2.48 1.09
C ALA A 36 3.73 3.39 1.21
N ILE A 37 3.29 3.97 0.10
CA ILE A 37 2.13 4.85 0.05
C ILE A 37 1.00 4.09 -0.64
N SER A 38 -0.24 4.32 -0.19
CA SER A 38 -1.44 3.81 -0.85
C SER A 38 -2.29 4.94 -1.40
N GLU A 39 -2.89 4.70 -2.56
CA GLU A 39 -3.82 5.60 -3.22
C GLU A 39 -5.16 4.90 -3.45
N SER A 40 -6.25 5.59 -3.12
CA SER A 40 -7.62 5.14 -3.41
C SER A 40 -8.25 5.85 -4.61
N ASP A 41 -7.58 6.85 -5.19
CA ASP A 41 -8.14 7.76 -6.19
C ASP A 41 -7.47 7.59 -7.55
N ILE A 42 -7.43 6.35 -8.06
CA ILE A 42 -7.12 6.13 -9.48
C ILE A 42 -8.41 6.48 -10.25
N PRO A 43 -8.45 7.62 -10.99
CA PRO A 43 -9.69 8.33 -11.34
C PRO A 43 -10.53 7.66 -12.44
N ALA A 44 -10.39 6.35 -12.67
CA ALA A 44 -11.12 5.65 -13.73
C ALA A 44 -11.80 4.34 -13.31
N GLU A 45 -11.41 3.63 -12.24
CA GLU A 45 -11.83 2.22 -12.11
C GLU A 45 -12.11 1.69 -10.69
N GLY A 46 -12.18 2.54 -9.66
CA GLY A 46 -12.41 2.05 -8.28
C GLY A 46 -11.29 1.11 -7.80
N LEU A 47 -10.08 1.32 -8.32
CA LEU A 47 -8.89 0.54 -8.01
C LEU A 47 -8.04 1.25 -6.96
N TYR A 48 -7.35 0.46 -6.16
CA TYR A 48 -6.41 0.91 -5.14
C TYR A 48 -4.99 0.64 -5.61
N ALA A 49 -4.11 1.62 -5.53
CA ALA A 49 -2.70 1.46 -5.80
C ALA A 49 -1.86 1.51 -4.54
N ILE A 50 -0.72 0.82 -4.57
CA ILE A 50 0.32 0.93 -3.56
C ILE A 50 1.66 1.03 -4.26
N CYS A 51 2.49 1.95 -3.80
CA CYS A 51 3.68 2.38 -4.50
C CYS A 51 4.79 2.77 -3.52
N CYS A 52 6.02 2.88 -4.04
CA CYS A 52 7.10 3.58 -3.35
C CYS A 52 7.49 4.82 -4.15
N GLU A 53 7.38 5.98 -3.50
CA GLU A 53 7.75 7.28 -4.09
C GLU A 53 9.10 7.81 -3.62
N SER A 54 9.84 7.04 -2.83
CA SER A 54 11.16 7.48 -2.37
C SER A 54 12.03 7.81 -3.58
N ALA A 55 12.62 9.01 -3.57
CA ALA A 55 13.54 9.46 -4.62
C ALA A 55 14.77 8.54 -4.73
N GLU A 56 15.11 7.85 -3.64
CA GLU A 56 16.22 6.89 -3.56
C GLU A 56 15.83 5.49 -4.08
N CYS A 57 14.53 5.23 -4.28
CA CYS A 57 14.06 3.96 -4.83
C CYS A 57 14.17 3.95 -6.36
N LEU A 58 15.21 3.29 -6.89
CA LEU A 58 15.40 3.17 -8.34
C LEU A 58 14.32 2.31 -9.02
N VAL A 59 13.71 1.38 -8.28
CA VAL A 59 12.72 0.44 -8.83
C VAL A 59 11.34 1.06 -8.95
N LYS A 60 11.00 2.04 -8.09
CA LYS A 60 9.68 2.67 -7.98
C LYS A 60 8.52 1.66 -8.15
N PRO A 61 8.50 0.57 -7.35
CA PRO A 61 7.49 -0.46 -7.48
C PRO A 61 6.08 0.11 -7.32
N TYR A 62 5.15 -0.46 -8.07
CA TYR A 62 3.74 -0.05 -8.11
C TYR A 62 2.87 -1.30 -8.29
N VAL A 63 1.84 -1.45 -7.46
CA VAL A 63 0.86 -2.54 -7.55
C VAL A 63 -0.55 -1.99 -7.49
N VAL A 64 -1.51 -2.71 -8.09
CA VAL A 64 -2.92 -2.32 -8.12
C VAL A 64 -3.80 -3.46 -7.60
N GLY A 65 -4.87 -3.13 -6.89
CA GLY A 65 -5.92 -4.02 -6.43
C GLY A 65 -7.32 -3.47 -6.69
N LYS A 66 -8.30 -4.36 -6.79
CA LYS A 66 -9.73 -4.02 -6.86
C LYS A 66 -10.30 -3.63 -5.48
N SER A 67 -9.54 -3.91 -4.42
CA SER A 67 -9.77 -3.43 -3.06
C SER A 67 -8.43 -3.10 -2.40
N MET A 68 -8.47 -2.27 -1.35
CA MET A 68 -7.27 -1.98 -0.55
C MET A 68 -6.62 -3.26 -0.01
N GLN A 69 -7.42 -4.21 0.48
CA GLN A 69 -6.90 -5.49 1.00
C GLN A 69 -6.14 -6.29 -0.05
N GLU A 70 -6.65 -6.32 -1.29
CA GLU A 70 -5.99 -7.00 -2.40
C GLU A 70 -4.70 -6.28 -2.81
N ALA A 71 -4.73 -4.94 -2.86
CA ALA A 71 -3.56 -4.12 -3.15
C ALA A 71 -2.46 -4.32 -2.09
N VAL A 72 -2.84 -4.34 -0.80
CA VAL A 72 -1.91 -4.59 0.31
C VAL A 72 -1.38 -6.01 0.27
N LYS A 73 -2.22 -7.01 -0.01
CA LYS A 73 -1.77 -8.40 -0.15
C LYS A 73 -0.74 -8.54 -1.27
N ARG A 74 -0.99 -7.92 -2.43
CA ARG A 74 -0.04 -7.88 -3.55
C ARG A 74 1.24 -7.17 -3.15
N TRP A 75 1.12 -5.99 -2.53
CA TRP A 75 2.27 -5.22 -2.08
C TRP A 75 3.09 -5.95 -1.03
N ASN A 76 2.47 -6.70 -0.13
CA ASN A 76 3.15 -7.42 0.95
C ASN A 76 3.65 -8.81 0.55
N THR A 77 3.25 -9.31 -0.62
CA THR A 77 3.74 -10.59 -1.14
C THR A 77 5.22 -10.44 -1.45
N ARG A 78 6.03 -11.28 -0.82
CA ARG A 78 7.48 -11.41 -1.07
C ARG A 78 7.69 -12.85 -1.49
N LYS A 79 8.27 -13.09 -2.66
CA LYS A 79 8.73 -14.44 -2.99
C LYS A 79 9.97 -14.69 -2.13
N SER A 80 9.90 -15.63 -1.18
CA SER A 80 11.11 -16.22 -0.64
C SER A 80 11.82 -16.90 -1.81
N MET A 81 13.04 -16.48 -2.12
CA MET A 81 13.88 -17.29 -3.00
C MET A 81 14.32 -18.49 -2.16
N GLU A 82 13.57 -19.59 -2.26
CA GLU A 82 14.07 -20.94 -1.97
C GLU A 82 14.74 -21.51 -3.23
#